data_AF-A0A1W2AQR8-F1
#
_entry.id   AF-A0A1W2AQR8-F1
#
_cell.length_a   1.000
_cell.length_b   1.000
_cell.length_c   1.000
_cell.angle_alpha   90.00
_cell.angle_beta   90.00
_cell.angle_gamma   90.00
#
_symmetry.space_group_name_H-M   'P 1'
#
loop_
_entity.id
_entity.type
_entity.pdbx_description
1 polymer ?
#
loop_
_entity_poly.entity_id
_entity_poly.type
_entity_poly.pdbx_seq_one_letter_code
_entity_poly.pdbx_strand_id
1 'polypeptide(L)'
;MQRITSFIVALLFITGLSTLAMAAKVPAPAKGGDGFKAVTLEEAKKLHADGVVFVACHSHTTDFMKGHPAGTIHITCLVPKDHKRTDLPLDKVDFDIAQLPKDKNTPILTYCASGT
;
A
#
# COMPACT_ATOMS: atom_id res chain seq x y z
N MET A 1 4.85 -38.58 -33.25
CA MET A 1 5.32 -38.60 -31.85
C MET A 1 6.12 -37.34 -31.50
N GLN A 2 7.20 -37.02 -32.22
CA GLN A 2 8.08 -35.86 -31.96
C GLN A 2 7.38 -34.49 -31.87
N ARG A 3 6.41 -34.21 -32.75
CA ARG A 3 5.64 -32.94 -32.71
C ARG A 3 4.81 -32.76 -31.43
N ILE A 4 4.20 -33.83 -30.91
CA ILE A 4 3.37 -33.79 -29.70
C ILE A 4 4.25 -33.53 -28.47
N THR A 5 5.41 -34.20 -28.40
CA THR A 5 6.39 -33.99 -27.32
C THR A 5 6.89 -32.54 -27.29
N SER A 6 7.17 -31.94 -28.44
CA SER A 6 7.58 -30.53 -28.53
C SER A 6 6.51 -29.55 -28.04
N PHE A 7 5.23 -29.81 -28.33
CA PHE A 7 4.12 -28.98 -27.83
C PHE A 7 3.96 -29.07 -26.31
N ILE A 8 4.08 -30.27 -25.73
CA ILE A 8 3.96 -30.46 -24.29
C ILE A 8 5.11 -29.74 -23.56
N VAL A 9 6.34 -29.86 -24.06
CA VAL A 9 7.50 -29.16 -23.48
C VAL A 9 7.34 -27.65 -23.56
N ALA A 10 6.88 -27.12 -24.69
CA ALA A 10 6.64 -25.68 -24.84
C ALA A 10 5.55 -25.18 -23.87
N LEU A 11 4.46 -25.94 -23.70
CA LEU A 11 3.38 -25.60 -22.78
C LEU A 11 3.85 -25.60 -21.32
N LEU A 12 4.63 -26.61 -20.91
CA LEU A 12 5.23 -26.68 -19.58
C LEU A 12 6.22 -25.54 -19.31
N PHE A 13 6.95 -25.09 -20.34
CA PHE A 13 7.89 -23.98 -20.22
C PHE A 13 7.17 -22.65 -20.00
N ILE A 14 6.11 -22.39 -20.77
CA ILE A 14 5.31 -21.16 -20.66
C ILE A 14 4.60 -21.09 -19.30
N THR A 15 4.01 -22.19 -18.83
CA THR A 15 3.33 -22.22 -17.53
C THR A 15 4.33 -22.13 -16.38
N GLY A 16 5.52 -22.73 -16.51
CA GLY A 16 6.60 -22.64 -15.52
C GLY A 16 7.17 -21.23 -15.35
N LEU A 17 7.33 -20.47 -16.44
CA LEU A 17 7.80 -19.08 -16.40
C LEU A 17 6.74 -18.10 -15.86
N SER A 18 5.45 -18.43 -16.00
CA SER A 18 4.34 -17.55 -15.60
C SER A 18 4.12 -17.45 -14.08
N THR A 19 4.68 -18.37 -13.29
CA THR A 19 4.54 -18.36 -11.81
C THR A 19 5.64 -17.58 -11.10
N LEU A 20 6.69 -17.15 -11.82
CA LEU A 20 7.84 -16.44 -11.25
C LEU A 20 7.62 -14.92 -11.09
N ALA A 21 6.46 -14.41 -11.50
CA ALA A 21 6.07 -13.02 -11.26
C ALA A 21 5.66 -12.80 -9.79
N MET A 22 6.61 -12.95 -8.86
CA MET A 22 6.43 -12.51 -7.49
C MET A 22 6.59 -10.99 -7.47
N ALA A 23 5.51 -10.26 -7.25
CA ALA A 23 5.55 -8.83 -7.02
C ALA A 23 6.51 -8.54 -5.86
N ALA A 24 7.51 -7.68 -6.09
CA ALA A 24 8.50 -7.35 -5.08
C ALA A 24 7.80 -6.74 -3.86
N LYS A 25 7.86 -7.44 -2.72
CA LYS A 25 7.32 -6.96 -1.45
C LYS A 25 8.25 -5.89 -0.91
N VAL A 26 7.74 -4.67 -0.73
CA VAL A 26 8.46 -3.61 -0.03
C VAL A 26 8.29 -3.86 1.46
N PRO A 27 9.37 -4.12 2.23
CA PRO A 27 9.27 -4.28 3.68
C PRO A 27 8.95 -2.93 4.32
N ALA A 28 8.09 -2.95 5.34
CA ALA A 28 7.82 -1.78 6.15
C ALA A 28 9.10 -1.31 6.88
N PRO A 29 9.35 0.00 6.99
CA PRO A 29 10.52 0.52 7.69
C PRO A 29 10.43 0.18 9.19
N ALA A 30 11.57 -0.21 9.78
CA ALA A 30 11.65 -0.59 11.19
C ALA A 30 11.44 0.60 12.16
N LYS A 31 11.60 1.84 11.66
CA LYS A 31 11.38 3.09 12.40
C LYS A 31 10.53 4.02 11.55
N GLY A 32 9.63 4.75 12.21
CA GLY A 32 8.91 5.86 11.57
C GLY A 32 9.87 7.00 11.28
N GLY A 33 9.45 7.92 10.40
CA GLY A 33 10.11 9.22 10.27
C GLY A 33 9.97 10.05 11.55
N ASP A 34 10.63 11.19 11.60
CA ASP A 34 10.56 12.10 12.76
C ASP A 34 9.09 12.45 13.09
N GLY A 35 8.71 12.29 14.36
CA GLY A 35 7.33 12.49 14.81
C GLY A 35 6.39 11.31 14.59
N PHE A 36 6.82 10.22 13.96
CA PHE A 36 6.02 9.02 13.73
C PHE A 36 6.53 7.82 14.55
N LYS A 37 5.60 7.09 15.17
CA LYS A 37 5.88 5.79 15.76
C LYS A 37 5.55 4.70 14.74
N ALA A 38 6.54 3.87 14.37
CA ALA A 38 6.26 2.64 13.64
C ALA A 38 5.61 1.62 14.59
N VAL A 39 4.62 0.90 14.07
CA VAL A 39 3.89 -0.15 14.81
C VAL A 39 3.93 -1.45 14.03
N THR A 40 3.91 -2.56 14.75
CA THR A 40 3.78 -3.89 14.17
C THR A 40 2.34 -4.14 13.66
N LEU A 41 2.17 -5.15 12.80
CA LEU A 41 0.85 -5.55 12.33
C LEU A 41 -0.09 -5.94 13.49
N GLU A 42 0.41 -6.62 14.51
CA GLU A 42 -0.38 -7.03 15.67
C GLU A 42 -0.83 -5.83 16.52
N GLU A 43 0.02 -4.82 16.67
CA GLU A 43 -0.38 -3.55 17.31
C GLU A 43 -1.39 -2.80 16.45
N ALA A 44 -1.20 -2.74 15.13
CA ALA A 44 -2.15 -2.09 14.22
C ALA A 44 -3.55 -2.73 14.32
N LYS A 45 -3.64 -4.07 14.37
CA LYS A 45 -4.93 -4.77 14.56
C LYS A 45 -5.61 -4.39 15.88
N LYS A 46 -4.85 -4.29 16.97
CA LYS A 46 -5.39 -3.85 18.28
C LYS A 46 -5.90 -2.42 18.20
N LEU A 47 -5.10 -1.50 17.64
CA LEU A 47 -5.49 -0.11 17.46
C LEU A 47 -6.75 0.04 16.59
N HIS A 48 -6.90 -0.79 15.54
CA HIS A 48 -8.12 -0.83 14.73
C HIS A 48 -9.33 -1.27 15.56
N ALA A 49 -9.19 -2.33 16.36
CA ALA A 49 -10.24 -2.80 17.27
C ALA A 49 -10.60 -1.77 18.35
N ASP A 50 -9.63 -0.99 18.81
CA ASP A 50 -9.81 0.10 19.78
C ASP A 50 -10.43 1.37 19.15
N GLY A 51 -10.71 1.37 17.84
CA GLY A 51 -11.39 2.46 17.15
C GLY A 51 -10.46 3.60 16.68
N VAL A 52 -9.15 3.37 16.61
CA VAL A 52 -8.21 4.34 16.04
C VAL A 52 -8.55 4.59 14.57
N VAL A 53 -8.43 5.84 14.14
CA VAL A 53 -8.73 6.23 12.76
C VAL A 53 -7.62 5.76 11.84
N PHE A 54 -7.97 4.94 10.85
CA PHE A 54 -7.05 4.46 9.83
C PHE A 54 -7.07 5.39 8.63
N VAL A 55 -5.88 5.78 8.17
CA VAL A 55 -5.67 6.63 7.00
C VAL A 55 -4.79 5.89 6.00
N ALA A 56 -5.38 5.54 4.86
CA ALA A 56 -4.68 4.92 3.76
C ALA A 56 -4.00 5.97 2.89
N CYS A 57 -2.69 5.79 2.66
CA CYS A 57 -1.80 6.71 1.96
C CYS A 57 -1.35 6.12 0.61
N HIS A 58 -2.22 5.37 -0.06
CA HIS A 58 -1.86 4.70 -1.32
C HIS A 58 -1.68 5.72 -2.45
N SER A 59 -0.57 5.63 -3.19
CA SER A 59 -0.39 6.41 -4.42
C SER A 59 -1.40 6.04 -5.51
N HIS A 60 -1.86 4.78 -5.53
CA HIS A 60 -2.81 4.29 -6.51
C HIS A 60 -4.11 3.87 -5.81
N THR A 61 -5.24 4.46 -6.23
CA THR A 61 -6.57 4.11 -5.72
C THR A 61 -6.88 2.62 -5.91
N THR A 62 -6.33 1.98 -6.94
CA THR A 62 -6.49 0.54 -7.17
C THR A 62 -5.93 -0.32 -6.03
N ASP A 63 -4.92 0.15 -5.30
CA ASP A 63 -4.38 -0.58 -4.15
C ASP A 63 -5.33 -0.50 -2.95
N PHE A 64 -5.97 0.65 -2.73
CA PHE A 64 -7.04 0.78 -1.73
C PHE A 64 -8.23 -0.14 -2.07
N MET A 65 -8.68 -0.13 -3.32
CA MET A 65 -9.85 -0.91 -3.76
C MET A 65 -9.67 -2.43 -3.70
N LYS A 66 -8.44 -2.95 -3.63
CA LYS A 66 -8.17 -4.39 -3.47
C LYS A 66 -8.59 -4.91 -2.09
N GLY A 67 -8.59 -4.04 -1.08
CA GLY A 67 -8.96 -4.39 0.28
C GLY A 67 -8.35 -3.43 1.29
N HIS A 68 -9.15 -3.03 2.27
CA HIS A 68 -8.76 -2.14 3.35
C HIS A 68 -9.55 -2.48 4.63
N PRO A 69 -9.04 -2.13 5.82
CA PRO A 69 -9.83 -2.22 7.04
C PRO A 69 -11.10 -1.36 6.95
N ALA A 70 -12.18 -1.80 7.59
CA ALA A 70 -13.43 -1.05 7.64
C ALA A 70 -13.22 0.31 8.33
N GLY A 71 -13.90 1.35 7.84
CA GLY A 71 -13.78 2.71 8.39
C GLY A 71 -12.50 3.45 8.02
N THR A 72 -11.65 2.87 7.16
CA THR A 72 -10.43 3.54 6.69
C THR A 72 -10.78 4.74 5.79
N ILE A 73 -10.14 5.87 6.06
CA ILE A 73 -10.17 7.06 5.20
C ILE A 73 -9.09 6.91 4.14
N HIS A 74 -9.45 7.09 2.87
CA HIS A 74 -8.47 7.10 1.78
C HIS A 74 -8.14 8.53 1.39
N ILE A 75 -6.97 9.01 1.81
CA ILE A 75 -6.47 10.32 1.38
C ILE A 75 -5.75 10.09 0.06
N THR A 76 -6.50 10.27 -1.03
CA THR A 76 -5.91 10.23 -2.36
C THR A 76 -5.12 11.52 -2.56
N CYS A 77 -3.85 11.39 -2.90
CA CYS A 77 -3.10 12.46 -3.52
C CYS A 77 -3.07 12.16 -5.03
N LEU A 78 -3.55 13.09 -5.87
CA LEU A 78 -3.28 13.03 -7.31
C LEU A 78 -1.79 13.35 -7.51
N VAL A 79 -0.98 12.32 -7.28
CA VAL A 79 0.46 12.41 -7.38
C VAL A 79 0.88 12.51 -8.85
N PRO A 80 1.75 13.48 -9.22
CA PRO A 80 2.41 13.48 -10.52
C PRO A 80 3.18 12.17 -10.75
N LYS A 81 3.50 11.82 -12.00
CA LYS A 81 4.22 10.57 -12.33
C LYS A 81 5.56 10.43 -11.59
N ASP A 82 6.20 11.53 -11.18
CA ASP A 82 7.49 11.62 -10.49
C ASP A 82 7.38 11.78 -8.96
N HIS A 83 6.23 11.49 -8.36
CA HIS A 83 5.94 11.66 -6.92
C HIS A 83 6.82 10.90 -5.91
N LYS A 84 7.79 10.12 -6.39
CA LYS A 84 8.83 9.52 -5.55
C LYS A 84 10.00 10.47 -5.28
N ARG A 85 9.98 11.67 -5.87
CA ARG A 85 10.96 12.73 -5.60
C ARG A 85 10.86 13.19 -4.15
N THR A 86 12.02 13.42 -3.52
CA THR A 86 12.11 13.84 -2.12
C THR A 86 11.90 15.35 -1.93
N ASP A 87 11.86 16.10 -3.01
CA ASP A 87 11.72 17.56 -3.09
C ASP A 87 10.37 17.96 -3.72
N LEU A 88 9.31 17.18 -3.48
CA LEU A 88 7.97 17.51 -3.95
C LEU A 88 7.44 18.73 -3.16
N PRO A 89 7.09 19.84 -3.84
CA PRO A 89 6.52 21.00 -3.17
C PRO A 89 5.11 20.66 -2.65
N LEU A 90 4.99 20.43 -1.33
CA LEU A 90 3.75 20.01 -0.69
C LEU A 90 2.62 21.04 -0.83
N ASP A 91 2.95 22.32 -1.02
CA ASP A 91 2.01 23.41 -1.32
C ASP A 91 1.33 23.26 -2.70
N LYS A 92 1.90 22.44 -3.59
CA LYS A 92 1.32 22.09 -4.90
C LYS A 92 0.58 20.77 -4.89
N VAL A 93 0.45 20.14 -3.73
CA VAL A 93 -0.22 18.85 -3.56
C VAL A 93 -1.58 19.08 -2.92
N ASP A 94 -2.63 18.76 -3.67
CA ASP A 94 -3.99 18.81 -3.15
C ASP A 94 -4.29 17.52 -2.38
N PHE A 95 -4.32 17.62 -1.06
CA PHE A 95 -4.76 16.55 -0.18
C PHE A 95 -6.19 16.83 0.25
N ASP A 96 -7.07 15.85 0.09
CA ASP A 96 -8.42 15.91 0.65
C ASP A 96 -8.39 15.72 2.18
N ILE A 97 -7.98 16.78 2.87
CA ILE A 97 -7.88 16.83 4.33
C ILE A 97 -9.25 16.99 5.00
N ALA A 98 -10.32 17.23 4.24
CA ALA A 98 -11.66 17.41 4.80
C ALA A 98 -12.20 16.11 5.42
N GLN A 99 -11.68 14.97 4.97
CA GLN A 99 -12.00 13.65 5.52
C GLN A 99 -11.29 13.34 6.85
N LEU A 100 -10.24 14.10 7.20
CA LEU A 100 -9.49 13.87 8.45
C LEU A 100 -10.33 14.25 9.68
N PRO A 101 -10.05 13.61 10.85
CA PRO A 101 -10.64 14.03 12.12
C PRO A 101 -10.41 15.52 12.38
N LYS A 102 -11.50 16.21 12.76
CA LYS A 102 -11.43 17.64 13.13
C LYS A 102 -10.71 17.85 14.45
N ASP A 103 -10.85 16.91 15.38
CA ASP A 103 -10.12 16.91 16.65
C ASP A 103 -8.67 16.49 16.43
N LYS A 104 -7.74 17.40 16.76
CA LYS A 104 -6.30 17.21 16.58
C LYS A 104 -5.68 16.24 17.59
N ASN A 105 -6.42 15.85 18.63
CA ASN A 105 -5.99 14.84 19.60
C ASN A 105 -6.40 13.43 19.20
N THR A 106 -7.21 13.28 18.15
CA THR A 106 -7.63 11.95 17.67
C THR A 106 -6.40 11.20 17.14
N PRO A 107 -6.09 10.01 17.67
CA PRO A 107 -4.98 9.20 17.17
C PRO A 107 -5.29 8.71 15.75
N ILE A 108 -4.28 8.78 14.89
CA ILE A 108 -4.36 8.33 13.50
C ILE A 108 -3.27 7.28 13.26
N LEU A 109 -3.64 6.21 12.58
CA LEU A 109 -2.71 5.23 12.03
C LEU A 109 -2.68 5.36 10.52
N THR A 110 -1.53 5.76 9.98
CA THR A 110 -1.30 5.84 8.54
C THR A 110 -0.66 4.57 8.01
N TYR A 111 -1.14 4.05 6.88
CA TYR A 111 -0.51 2.91 6.21
C TYR A 111 -0.53 3.08 4.69
N CYS A 112 0.35 2.36 4.00
CA CYS A 112 0.43 2.33 2.54
C CYS A 112 0.38 0.87 2.05
N ALA A 113 0.48 0.66 0.75
CA ALA A 113 0.61 -0.67 0.15
C ALA A 113 2.00 -1.24 0.49
N SER A 114 2.11 -1.81 1.69
CA SER A 114 3.27 -2.58 2.13
C SER A 114 2.96 -4.07 1.96
N GLY A 115 3.93 -4.85 1.47
CA GLY A 115 3.77 -6.29 1.24
C GLY A 115 3.80 -7.15 2.50
N THR A 116 3.54 -6.54 3.66
CA THR A 116 3.76 -7.09 5.01
C THR A 116 2.50 -6.99 5.85
#